data_AF-A0A5N6RYJ5-F1
#
_entry.id   AF-A0A5N6RYJ5-F1
#
_cell.length_a   1.000
_cell.length_b   1.000
_cell.length_c   1.000
_cell.angle_alpha   90.00
_cell.angle_beta   90.00
_cell.angle_gamma   90.00
#
_symmetry.space_group_name_H-M   'P 1'
#
loop_
_entity.id
_entity.type
_entity.pdbx_description
1 polymer ?
#
loop_
_entity_poly.entity_id
_entity_poly.type
_entity_poly.pdbx_seq_one_letter_code
_entity_poly.pdbx_strand_id
1 'polypeptide(L)'
;MSFSTTSTWSLYLLSFNFLFKAAFGDNLLPLKHISSSPENFTAGDPFDTNQQELTSYLSYETPHNGYSHGSRGQSPDQVFGLALCAVDVLHGDCWSCLFNAAREIRNRCPNSKGATMWYD
;
A
#
# COMPACT_ATOMS: atom_id res chain seq x y z
N MET A 1 -54.63 18.47 1.43
CA MET A 1 -53.38 18.05 2.11
C MET A 1 -52.72 17.02 1.22
N SER A 2 -51.86 17.45 0.31
CA SER A 2 -51.15 16.59 -0.64
C SER A 2 -49.67 16.72 -0.32
N PHE A 3 -49.15 15.81 0.51
CA PHE A 3 -47.71 15.71 0.76
C PHE A 3 -47.07 15.02 -0.44
N SER A 4 -46.21 15.76 -1.13
CA SER A 4 -45.42 15.34 -2.29
C SER A 4 -44.46 14.21 -1.90
N THR A 5 -44.82 12.99 -2.29
CA THR A 5 -44.02 11.76 -2.14
C THR A 5 -42.69 11.80 -2.89
N THR A 6 -42.42 12.80 -3.74
CA THR A 6 -41.16 12.93 -4.50
C THR A 6 -40.00 13.47 -3.66
N SER A 7 -40.28 14.20 -2.57
CA SER A 7 -39.24 14.83 -1.75
C SER A 7 -38.50 13.85 -0.83
N THR A 8 -39.13 12.73 -0.46
CA THR A 8 -38.53 11.74 0.44
C THR A 8 -37.48 10.90 -0.29
N TRP A 9 -37.68 10.61 -1.58
CA TRP A 9 -36.73 9.83 -2.40
C TRP A 9 -35.40 10.57 -2.59
N SER A 10 -35.44 11.89 -2.76
CA SER A 10 -34.23 12.72 -2.86
C SER A 10 -33.41 12.70 -1.57
N LEU A 11 -34.05 12.61 -0.41
CA LEU A 11 -33.37 12.49 0.89
C LEU A 11 -32.75 11.10 1.10
N TYR A 12 -33.39 10.03 0.62
CA TYR A 12 -32.83 8.68 0.65
C TYR A 12 -31.59 8.52 -0.25
N LEU A 13 -31.56 9.17 -1.42
CA LEU A 13 -30.39 9.13 -2.31
C LEU A 13 -29.19 9.89 -1.72
N LEU A 14 -29.43 11.00 -1.00
CA LEU A 14 -28.37 11.74 -0.31
C LEU A 14 -27.81 10.98 0.90
N SER A 15 -28.66 10.28 1.66
CA SER A 15 -28.20 9.43 2.78
C SER A 15 -27.45 8.18 2.29
N PHE A 16 -27.82 7.61 1.15
CA PHE A 16 -27.10 6.48 0.54
C PHE A 16 -25.67 6.87 0.10
N ASN A 17 -25.48 8.08 -0.42
CA ASN A 17 -24.14 8.62 -0.74
C ASN A 17 -23.30 8.92 0.50
N PHE A 18 -23.94 9.26 1.62
CA PHE A 18 -23.25 9.54 2.89
C PHE A 18 -22.83 8.24 3.60
N LEU A 19 -23.59 7.15 3.43
CA LEU A 19 -23.25 5.83 3.98
C LEU A 19 -22.23 5.05 3.13
N PHE A 20 -22.15 5.30 1.82
CA PHE A 20 -21.15 4.65 0.96
C PHE A 20 -19.73 5.23 1.07
N LYS A 21 -19.53 6.27 1.87
CA LYS A 21 -18.24 6.97 1.99
C LYS A 21 -17.42 6.65 3.24
N ALA A 22 -17.72 5.59 3.98
CA ALA A 22 -16.99 5.28 5.22
C ALA A 22 -16.68 3.79 5.44
N ALA A 23 -16.39 3.04 4.37
CA ALA A 23 -15.96 1.64 4.51
C ALA A 23 -14.58 1.33 3.89
N PHE A 24 -13.94 2.26 3.19
CA PHE A 24 -12.66 2.00 2.52
C PHE A 24 -11.76 3.24 2.63
N GLY A 25 -10.74 3.17 3.49
CA GLY A 25 -9.67 4.18 3.57
C GLY A 25 -9.18 4.58 4.97
N ASP A 26 -9.89 4.24 6.04
CA ASP A 26 -9.50 4.63 7.40
C ASP A 26 -8.80 3.48 8.13
N ASN A 27 -7.55 3.22 7.75
CA ASN A 27 -6.47 2.65 8.59
C ASN A 27 -5.13 2.74 7.85
N LEU A 28 -4.64 3.97 7.62
CA LEU A 28 -3.30 4.22 7.04
C LEU A 28 -2.14 3.87 7.99
N LEU A 29 -2.40 3.22 9.12
CA LEU A 29 -1.39 2.82 10.09
C LEU A 29 -1.02 1.35 9.89
N PRO A 30 0.27 1.03 9.69
CA PRO A 30 0.68 -0.36 9.58
C PRO A 30 0.45 -1.07 10.93
N LEU A 31 -0.13 -2.27 10.87
CA LEU A 31 -0.31 -3.15 12.04
C LEU A 31 1.02 -3.49 12.69
N LYS A 32 2.00 -3.81 11.84
CA LYS A 32 3.30 -4.31 12.26
C LYS A 32 4.37 -3.96 11.24
N HIS A 33 5.56 -3.67 11.74
CA HIS A 33 6.77 -3.58 10.94
C HIS A 33 7.93 -4.27 11.66
N ILE A 34 8.89 -4.79 10.90
CA ILE A 34 10.12 -5.39 11.40
C ILE A 34 11.26 -4.91 10.50
N SER A 35 12.34 -4.40 11.11
CA SER A 35 13.64 -4.27 10.46
C SER A 35 14.42 -5.56 10.67
N SER A 36 14.77 -6.27 9.61
CA SER A 36 15.29 -7.64 9.67
C SER A 36 16.76 -7.79 9.29
N SER A 37 17.45 -6.70 8.93
CA SER A 37 18.88 -6.70 8.63
C SER A 37 19.70 -6.03 9.74
N PRO A 38 20.82 -6.64 10.20
CA PRO A 38 21.79 -5.97 11.06
C PRO A 38 22.65 -4.96 10.29
N GLU A 39 22.71 -5.06 8.96
CA GLU A 39 23.39 -4.12 8.09
C GLU A 39 22.47 -3.00 7.62
N ASN A 40 23.03 -1.80 7.61
CA ASN A 40 22.39 -0.62 7.02
C ASN A 40 23.01 -0.29 5.66
N PHE A 41 22.19 0.25 4.77
CA PHE A 41 22.65 0.89 3.54
C PHE A 41 22.89 2.38 3.77
N THR A 42 23.54 3.04 2.82
CA THR A 42 23.75 4.48 2.82
C THR A 42 22.78 5.13 1.84
N ALA A 43 22.12 6.21 2.22
CA ALA A 43 21.23 6.93 1.31
C ALA A 43 21.96 7.33 0.02
N GLY A 44 21.34 7.03 -1.13
CA GLY A 44 21.91 7.26 -2.46
C GLY A 44 22.93 6.23 -2.94
N ASP A 45 23.22 5.17 -2.17
CA ASP A 45 24.03 4.06 -2.65
C ASP A 45 23.27 3.20 -3.69
N PRO A 46 23.96 2.26 -4.38
CA PRO A 46 23.29 1.41 -5.37
C PRO A 46 22.17 0.55 -4.75
N PHE A 47 22.33 0.09 -3.50
CA PHE A 47 21.30 -0.67 -2.80
C PHE A 47 20.03 0.18 -2.62
N ASP A 48 20.16 1.44 -2.20
CA ASP A 48 19.06 2.39 -2.01
C ASP A 48 18.30 2.63 -3.32
N THR A 49 19.02 2.74 -4.44
CA THR A 49 18.43 2.91 -5.78
C THR A 49 17.69 1.64 -6.20
N ASN A 50 18.33 0.48 -6.06
CA ASN A 50 17.74 -0.82 -6.39
C ASN A 50 16.48 -1.12 -5.55
N GLN A 51 16.50 -0.74 -4.27
CA GLN A 51 15.35 -0.86 -3.38
C GLN A 51 14.17 0.00 -3.87
N GLN A 52 14.42 1.25 -4.25
CA GLN A 52 13.39 2.15 -4.79
C GLN A 52 12.76 1.62 -6.07
N GLU A 53 13.59 1.16 -7.01
CA GLU A 53 13.11 0.56 -8.26
C GLU A 53 12.26 -0.69 -8.00
N LEU A 54 12.69 -1.54 -7.07
CA LEU A 54 11.98 -2.77 -6.75
C LEU A 54 10.63 -2.45 -6.11
N THR A 55 10.59 -1.55 -5.14
CA THR A 55 9.35 -1.16 -4.47
C THR A 55 8.37 -0.49 -5.43
N SER A 56 8.85 0.33 -6.37
CA SER A 56 8.01 0.91 -7.43
C SER A 56 7.41 -0.17 -8.32
N TYR A 57 8.21 -1.16 -8.73
CA TYR A 57 7.72 -2.29 -9.52
C TYR A 57 6.68 -3.11 -8.78
N LEU A 58 6.93 -3.48 -7.52
CA LEU A 58 5.99 -4.27 -6.72
C LEU A 58 4.67 -3.53 -6.50
N SER A 59 4.72 -2.21 -6.29
CA SER A 59 3.51 -1.36 -6.13
C SER A 59 2.68 -1.27 -7.40
N TYR A 60 3.33 -1.38 -8.56
CA TYR A 60 2.68 -1.37 -9.87
C TYR A 60 2.10 -2.74 -10.26
N GLU A 61 2.86 -3.83 -10.06
CA GLU A 61 2.47 -5.17 -10.54
C GLU A 61 1.48 -5.90 -9.63
N THR A 62 1.63 -5.76 -8.30
CA THR A 62 0.80 -6.50 -7.33
C THR A 62 -0.70 -6.22 -7.47
N PRO A 63 -1.16 -4.97 -7.72
CA PRO A 63 -2.58 -4.69 -7.93
C PRO A 63 -3.23 -5.46 -9.08
N HIS A 64 -2.46 -5.94 -10.07
CA HIS A 64 -3.00 -6.72 -11.18
C HIS A 64 -3.22 -8.19 -10.84
N ASN A 65 -2.35 -8.76 -9.99
CA ASN A 65 -2.28 -10.21 -9.74
C ASN A 65 -2.58 -10.59 -8.29
N GLY A 66 -2.79 -9.61 -7.40
CA GLY A 66 -2.86 -9.78 -5.95
C GLY A 66 -1.52 -10.09 -5.28
N TYR A 67 -0.51 -10.51 -6.06
CA TYR A 67 0.83 -10.87 -5.60
C TYR A 67 1.87 -10.57 -6.67
N SER A 68 3.05 -10.11 -6.26
CA SER A 68 4.22 -10.05 -7.15
C SER A 68 5.52 -10.21 -6.35
N HIS A 69 6.59 -10.60 -7.06
CA HIS A 69 7.95 -10.66 -6.49
C HIS A 69 8.97 -10.28 -7.57
N GLY A 70 10.19 -9.98 -7.14
CA GLY A 70 11.29 -9.70 -8.07
C GLY A 70 12.58 -9.30 -7.38
N SER A 71 13.53 -8.88 -8.19
CA SER A 71 14.81 -8.34 -7.72
C SER A 71 15.28 -7.16 -8.58
N ARG A 72 16.16 -6.32 -8.04
CA ARG A 72 16.83 -5.22 -8.74
C ARG A 72 18.30 -5.16 -8.40
N GLY A 73 19.10 -4.67 -9.34
CA GLY A 73 20.55 -4.61 -9.21
C GLY A 73 21.28 -5.94 -9.44
N GLN A 74 22.57 -5.93 -9.11
CA GLN A 74 23.49 -7.06 -9.18
C GLN A 74 24.32 -7.10 -7.90
N SER A 75 24.95 -8.24 -7.61
CA SER A 75 25.85 -8.39 -6.45
C SER A 75 26.95 -7.30 -6.45
N PRO A 76 27.23 -6.64 -5.31
CA PRO A 76 26.74 -6.94 -3.96
C PRO A 76 25.42 -6.23 -3.57
N ASP A 77 24.90 -5.34 -4.40
CA ASP A 77 23.79 -4.44 -4.07
C ASP A 77 22.41 -4.94 -4.55
N GLN A 78 22.30 -6.24 -4.87
CA GLN A 78 21.06 -6.83 -5.35
C GLN A 78 20.01 -6.87 -4.24
N VAL A 79 18.82 -6.37 -4.53
CA VAL A 79 17.66 -6.35 -3.62
C VAL A 79 16.62 -7.35 -4.08
N PHE A 80 16.03 -8.08 -3.14
CA PHE A 80 14.91 -9.00 -3.37
C PHE A 80 13.68 -8.53 -2.60
N GLY A 81 12.49 -8.86 -3.11
CA GLY A 81 11.25 -8.42 -2.48
C GLY A 81 10.02 -9.06 -3.09
N LEU A 82 8.93 -8.98 -2.32
CA LEU A 82 7.60 -9.40 -2.71
C LEU A 82 6.56 -8.46 -2.11
N ALA A 83 5.37 -8.45 -2.69
CA ALA A 83 4.20 -7.74 -2.17
C ALA A 83 2.95 -8.60 -2.38
N LEU A 84 1.99 -8.44 -1.46
CA LEU A 84 0.73 -9.19 -1.42
C LEU A 84 -0.39 -8.24 -1.00
N CYS A 85 -1.52 -8.34 -1.69
CA CYS A 85 -2.78 -7.72 -1.29
C CYS A 85 -3.77 -8.81 -0.87
N ALA A 86 -4.69 -8.48 0.03
CA ALA A 86 -5.78 -9.37 0.40
C ALA A 86 -6.71 -9.62 -0.81
N VAL A 87 -7.35 -10.79 -0.84
CA VAL A 87 -8.10 -11.29 -2.00
C VAL A 87 -9.38 -10.47 -2.28
N ASP A 88 -9.91 -9.80 -1.26
CA ASP A 88 -11.12 -8.98 -1.30
C ASP A 88 -10.85 -7.48 -1.55
N VAL A 89 -9.58 -7.09 -1.72
CA VAL A 89 -9.18 -5.69 -1.93
C VAL A 89 -9.27 -5.33 -3.42
N LEU A 90 -9.89 -4.17 -3.72
CA LEU A 90 -9.96 -3.65 -5.07
C LEU A 90 -8.59 -3.19 -5.58
N HIS A 91 -8.37 -3.23 -6.89
CA HIS A 91 -7.12 -2.83 -7.54
C HIS A 91 -6.58 -1.46 -7.05
N GLY A 92 -7.44 -0.44 -7.02
CA GLY A 92 -7.06 0.91 -6.59
C GLY A 92 -6.64 0.99 -5.11
N ASP A 93 -7.30 0.22 -4.26
CA ASP A 93 -7.01 0.17 -2.82
C ASP A 93 -5.70 -0.59 -2.57
N CYS A 94 -5.46 -1.68 -3.29
CA CYS A 94 -4.19 -2.41 -3.27
C CYS A 94 -3.04 -1.50 -3.70
N TRP A 95 -3.20 -0.74 -4.79
CA TRP A 95 -2.18 0.20 -5.26
C TRP A 95 -1.89 1.29 -4.22
N SER A 96 -2.94 1.90 -3.66
CA SER A 96 -2.82 2.94 -2.62
C SER A 96 -2.13 2.41 -1.36
N CYS A 97 -2.48 1.20 -0.92
CA CYS A 97 -1.87 0.54 0.22
C CYS A 97 -0.36 0.33 -0.02
N LEU A 98 0.02 -0.28 -1.14
CA LEU A 98 1.42 -0.57 -1.46
C LEU A 98 2.25 0.70 -1.65
N PHE A 99 1.70 1.72 -2.31
CA PHE A 99 2.36 3.01 -2.49
C PHE A 99 2.63 3.69 -1.13
N ASN A 100 1.69 3.62 -0.19
CA ASN A 100 1.90 4.17 1.15
C ASN A 100 2.87 3.31 1.97
N ALA A 101 2.75 1.98 1.90
CA ALA A 101 3.65 1.03 2.55
C ALA A 101 5.11 1.25 2.15
N ALA A 102 5.36 1.45 0.85
CA ALA A 102 6.66 1.75 0.26
C ALA A 102 7.34 2.96 0.90
N ARG A 103 6.58 4.01 1.18
CA ARG A 103 7.07 5.23 1.83
C ARG A 103 7.22 5.03 3.34
N GLU A 104 6.22 4.42 3.98
CA GLU A 104 6.15 4.30 5.43
C GLU A 104 7.21 3.34 5.99
N ILE A 105 7.53 2.27 5.26
CA ILE A 105 8.56 1.31 5.69
C ILE A 105 9.95 1.96 5.78
N ARG A 106 10.25 2.95 4.94
CA ARG A 106 11.52 3.70 4.99
C ARG A 106 11.58 4.65 6.18
N ASN A 107 10.44 5.19 6.61
CA ASN A 107 10.35 6.01 7.82
C ASN A 107 10.53 5.17 9.09
N ARG A 108 9.95 3.96 9.11
CA ARG A 108 9.96 3.09 10.30
C ARG A 108 11.19 2.21 10.42
N CYS A 109 11.77 1.82 9.30
CA CYS A 109 12.99 1.02 9.21
C CYS A 109 14.10 1.83 8.51
N PRO A 110 14.54 2.96 9.08
CA PRO A 110 15.49 3.85 8.40
C PRO A 110 16.79 3.11 8.08
N ASN A 111 17.20 3.18 6.82
CA ASN A 111 18.44 2.62 6.30
C ASN A 111 18.64 1.10 6.48
N SER A 112 17.64 0.33 6.94
CA SER A 112 17.80 -1.11 7.11
C SER A 112 17.76 -1.82 5.75
N LYS A 113 18.73 -2.70 5.48
CA LYS A 113 18.73 -3.53 4.25
C LYS A 113 17.65 -4.62 4.21
N GLY A 114 16.89 -4.80 5.30
CA GLY A 114 15.81 -5.77 5.37
C GLY A 114 14.64 -5.19 6.14
N ALA A 115 13.45 -5.22 5.55
CA ALA A 115 12.25 -4.77 6.24
C ALA A 115 11.01 -5.52 5.76
N THR A 116 10.04 -5.67 6.66
CA THR A 116 8.70 -6.16 6.33
C THR A 116 7.65 -5.34 7.05
N MET A 117 6.52 -5.09 6.39
CA MET A 117 5.40 -4.31 6.91
C MET A 117 4.09 -4.98 6.53
N TRP A 118 3.12 -4.97 7.46
CA TRP A 118 1.78 -5.54 7.28
C TRP A 118 0.72 -4.49 7.61
N TYR A 119 -0.37 -4.51 6.84
CA TYR A 119 -1.59 -3.74 7.03
C TYR A 119 -2.76 -4.70 7.30
N ASP A 120 -3.86 -4.16 7.85
CA ASP A 120 -5.15 -4.89 7.98
C ASP A 120 -5.79 -5.14 6.61
#